data_AF-A0A932WFN1-F1
#
_entry.id   AF-A0A932WFN1-F1
#
_cell.length_a   1.000
_cell.length_b   1.000
_cell.length_c   1.000
_cell.angle_alpha   90.00
_cell.angle_beta   90.00
_cell.angle_gamma   90.00
#
_symmetry.space_group_name_H-M   'P 1'
#
loop_
_entity.id
_entity.type
_entity.pdbx_description
1 polymer ?
#
loop_
_entity_poly.entity_id
_entity_poly.type
_entity_poly.pdbx_seq_one_letter_code
_entity_poly.pdbx_strand_id
1 'polypeptide(L)' 'MFEGLFQPMHLILILLIVLIIFGPGKLPQIGEGLGRSIREFKKALSDESKPSLENEKNKVGEEGKKA' A
#
# COMPACT_ATOMS: atom_id res chain seq x y z
N MET A 1 -7.91 22.15 25.10
CA MET A 1 -6.64 22.73 24.60
C MET A 1 -6.04 21.98 23.41
N PHE A 2 -6.19 20.64 23.30
CA PHE A 2 -5.67 19.86 22.17
C PHE A 2 -6.65 19.62 21.01
N GLU A 3 -7.95 19.92 21.19
CA GLU A 3 -9.00 19.66 20.18
C GLU A 3 -8.83 20.51 18.90
N GLY A 4 -8.15 21.65 18.98
CA GLY A 4 -7.85 22.49 17.81
C GLY A 4 -6.79 21.90 16.86
N LEU A 5 -5.96 20.97 17.35
CA LEU A 5 -4.83 20.42 16.57
C LEU A 5 -5.30 19.48 15.45
N PHE A 6 -6.41 18.77 15.68
CA PHE A 6 -6.99 17.84 14.72
C PHE A 6 -7.89 18.51 13.68
N GLN A 7 -7.96 19.85 13.66
CA GLN A 7 -8.69 20.54 12.60
C GLN A 7 -7.98 20.30 11.26
N PRO A 8 -8.72 19.96 10.19
CA PRO A 8 -8.15 19.68 8.86
C PRO A 8 -7.21 20.77 8.34
N MET A 9 -7.51 22.02 8.67
CA MET A 9 -6.69 23.19 8.30
C MET A 9 -5.29 23.17 8.91
N HIS A 10 -5.16 22.76 10.18
CA HIS A 10 -3.85 22.68 10.84
C HIS A 10 -3.01 21.52 10.29
N LEU A 11 -3.65 20.37 10.00
CA LEU A 11 -3.00 19.23 9.35
C LEU A 11 -2.41 19.61 7.99
N ILE A 12 -3.15 20.38 7.18
CA ILE A 12 -2.67 20.88 5.88
C ILE A 12 -1.48 21.83 6.05
N LEU A 13 -1.51 22.72 7.06
CA LEU A 13 -0.40 23.64 7.34
C LEU A 13 0.88 22.89 7.73
N ILE A 14 0.76 21.90 8.62
CA ILE A 14 1.88 21.05 9.03
C ILE A 14 2.41 20.24 7.84
N LEU A 15 1.51 19.67 7.03
CA LEU A 15 1.86 18.93 5.83
C LEU A 15 2.64 19.82 4.85
N LEU A 16 2.25 21.09 4.68
CA LEU A 16 2.94 22.04 3.83
C LEU A 16 4.38 22.31 4.32
N ILE A 17 4.59 22.52 5.62
CA ILE A 17 5.93 22.71 6.20
C ILE A 17 6.80 21.46 5.99
N VAL A 18 6.25 20.28 6.23
CA VAL A 18 6.93 19.00 5.99
C VAL A 18 7.28 18.87 4.49
N LEU A 19 6.38 19.26 3.60
CA LEU A 19 6.61 19.26 2.15
C LEU A 19 7.72 20.21 1.73
N ILE A 20 7.90 21.35 2.40
CA ILE A 20 8.99 22.28 2.10
C ILE A 20 10.35 21.66 2.50
N ILE A 21 10.41 21.00 3.66
CA ILE A 21 11.65 20.39 4.17
C ILE A 21 12.03 19.14 3.38
N PHE A 22 11.07 18.24 3.18
CA PHE A 22 11.32 16.94 2.53
C PHE A 22 11.11 16.97 1.02
N GLY A 23 10.30 17.90 0.51
CA GLY A 23 9.85 17.95 -0.89
C GLY A 23 8.60 17.09 -1.14
N PRO A 24 7.71 17.49 -2.06
CA PRO A 24 6.48 16.75 -2.38
C PRO A 24 6.72 15.38 -3.01
N GLY A 25 7.90 15.15 -3.59
CA GLY A 25 8.27 13.86 -4.18
C GLY A 25 8.71 12.79 -3.17
N LYS A 26 9.17 13.18 -1.97
CA LYS A 26 9.67 12.21 -0.98
C LYS A 26 8.54 11.48 -0.24
N LEU A 27 7.41 12.15 0.02
CA LEU A 27 6.25 11.52 0.65
C LEU A 27 5.69 10.32 -0.13
N PRO A 28 5.40 10.41 -1.45
CA PRO A 28 4.93 9.25 -2.21
C PRO A 28 6.01 8.17 -2.34
N GLN A 29 7.28 8.54 -2.46
CA GLN A 29 8.40 7.58 -2.52
C GLN A 29 8.49 6.71 -1.25
N ILE A 30 8.36 7.34 -0.08
CA ILE A 30 8.34 6.62 1.21
C ILE A 30 7.03 5.84 1.36
N GLY A 31 5.90 6.41 0.94
CA GLY A 31 4.59 5.77 0.96
C GLY A 31 4.49 4.51 0.10
N GLU A 32 5.14 4.47 -1.06
CA GLU A 32 5.17 3.29 -1.93
C GLU A 32 5.93 2.11 -1.28
N GLY A 33 7.06 2.41 -0.62
CA GLY A 33 7.82 1.43 0.16
C GLY A 33 7.04 0.90 1.36
N LEU A 34 6.53 1.80 2.19
CA LEU A 34 5.71 1.45 3.36
C LEU A 34 4.44 0.70 2.95
N GLY A 35 3.78 1.12 1.88
CA GLY A 35 2.57 0.48 1.37
C GLY A 35 2.80 -0.96 0.93
N ARG A 36 3.92 -1.24 0.25
CA ARG A 36 4.33 -2.62 -0.07
C ARG A 36 4.59 -3.42 1.20
N SER A 37 5.34 -2.89 2.16
CA SER A 37 5.62 -3.57 3.43
C SER A 37 4.35 -3.87 4.23
N ILE A 38 3.42 -2.92 4.33
CA ILE A 38 2.13 -3.09 5.02
C ILE A 38 1.26 -4.13 4.30
N ARG A 39 1.28 -4.16 2.96
CA ARG A 39 0.54 -5.14 2.16
C ARG A 39 1.03 -6.56 2.40
N GLU A 40 2.35 -6.76 2.37
CA GLU A 40 2.96 -8.07 2.66
C GLU A 40 2.77 -8.46 4.12
N PHE A 41 2.87 -7.52 5.06
CA PHE A 41 2.58 -7.76 6.48
C PHE A 41 1.13 -8.20 6.69
N LYS A 42 0.17 -7.49 6.07
CA LYS A 42 -1.25 -7.88 6.09
C LYS A 42 -1.48 -9.24 5.45
N LYS A 43 -0.78 -9.56 4.36
CA LYS A 43 -0.87 -10.86 3.69
C LYS A 43 -0.38 -11.98 4.59
N ALA A 44 0.79 -11.83 5.22
CA ALA A 44 1.34 -12.80 6.17
C ALA A 44 0.40 -13.04 7.37
N LEU A 45 -0.17 -11.96 7.93
CA LEU A 45 -1.18 -12.06 9.00
C LEU A 45 -2.51 -12.70 8.54
N SER A 46 -2.84 -12.60 7.25
CA SER A 46 -4.09 -13.15 6.70
C SER A 46 -3.93 -14.59 6.18
N ASP A 47 -2.74 -14.96 5.70
CA ASP A 47 -2.40 -16.31 5.23
C ASP A 47 -2.38 -17.34 6.37
N GLU A 48 -2.15 -16.90 7.62
CA GLU A 48 -2.34 -17.75 8.81
C GLU A 48 -3.80 -18.23 8.97
N SER A 49 -4.75 -17.65 8.21
CA SER A 49 -6.18 -18.01 8.25
C SER A 49 -6.73 -18.66 6.97
N LYS A 50 -5.95 -18.80 5.88
CA LYS A 50 -6.44 -19.42 4.63
C LYS A 50 -5.33 -20.18 3.89
N PRO A 51 -5.53 -21.47 3.56
CA PRO A 51 -4.57 -22.21 2.75
C PRO A 51 -4.54 -21.63 1.34
N SER A 52 -3.31 -21.44 0.85
CA SER A 52 -2.94 -20.76 -0.39
C SER A 52 -3.59 -21.37 -1.64
N LEU A 53 -4.40 -20.58 -2.35
CA LEU A 53 -4.85 -20.88 -3.72
C LEU A 53 -4.79 -19.57 -4.53
N GLU A 54 -3.61 -19.15 -4.97
CA GLU A 54 -3.48 -18.23 -6.12
C GLU A 54 -2.00 -18.16 -6.55
N ASN A 55 -1.47 -19.22 -7.17
CA ASN A 55 -0.21 -19.17 -7.92
C ASN A 55 -0.15 -20.32 -8.94
N GLU A 56 -1.22 -20.51 -9.73
CA GLU A 56 -1.19 -21.41 -10.90
C GLU A 56 -2.20 -20.99 -11.98
N LYS A 57 -2.07 -19.76 -12.51
CA LYS A 57 -2.73 -19.39 -13.77
C LYS A 57 -1.79 -18.51 -14.59
N ASN A 58 -0.91 -19.13 -15.38
CA ASN A 58 -0.54 -18.65 -16.73
C ASN A 58 0.52 -19.51 -17.44
N LYS A 59 0.31 -20.83 -17.56
CA LYS A 59 1.12 -21.67 -18.48
C LYS A 59 0.39 -22.84 -19.16
N VAL A 60 -0.94 -22.81 -19.34
CA VAL A 60 -1.62 -23.82 -20.17
C VAL A 60 -2.63 -23.14 -21.10
N GLY A 61 -2.10 -22.42 -22.08
CA GLY A 61 -2.83 -22.03 -23.27
C GLY A 61 -2.71 -23.14 -24.31
N GLU A 62 -3.84 -23.79 -24.58
CA GLU A 62 -4.22 -24.32 -25.90
C GLU A 62 -3.35 -25.41 -26.56
N GLU A 63 -3.31 -26.60 -25.96
CA GLU A 63 -3.23 -27.86 -26.71
C GLU A 63 -4.46 -28.70 -26.37
N GLY A 64 -5.38 -28.90 -27.33
CA GLY A 64 -6.48 -29.85 -27.11
C GLY A 64 -7.80 -29.69 -27.87
N LYS A 65 -7.94 -28.74 -28.81
CA LYS A 65 -9.12 -28.72 -29.70
C LYS A 65 -8.81 -29.42 -31.04
N LYS A 66 -8.57 -30.72 -30.97
CA LYS A 66 -8.61 -31.62 -32.13
C LYS A 66 -9.01 -33.02 -31.67
N ALA A 67 -10.32 -33.26 -31.59
CA ALA A 67 -10.96 -34.57 -31.67
C ALA A 67 -12.46 -34.34 -31.90
#